data_AF-A0A6A8QB48-F1
#
_entry.id   AF-A0A6A8QB48-F1
#
_cell.length_a   1.000
_cell.length_b   1.000
_cell.length_c   1.000
_cell.angle_alpha   90.00
_cell.angle_beta   90.00
_cell.angle_gamma   90.00
#
_symmetry.space_group_name_H-M   'P 1'
#
loop_
_entity.id
_entity.type
_entity.pdbx_description
1 polymer ?
#
loop_
_entity_poly.entity_id
_entity_poly.type
_entity_poly.pdbx_seq_one_letter_code
_entity_poly.pdbx_strand_id
1 'polypeptide(L)'
;MSDRMVPTPVRDRLRDIRGGHMQLFSTARASRRTARSVVLAATVMLSMAGPARADLSDRQMALVSANCLQCHARERTGAPLIAQPSDWKKRVAAGEEAMLRHVIEGLRGMPPSGYCGACDETDLRAMIRWMSEGGADK
;
A
#
# COMPACT_ATOMS: atom_id res chain seq x y z
N MET A 1 -3.46 -26.04 -27.35
CA MET A 1 -2.08 -26.54 -27.50
C MET A 1 -1.38 -25.61 -28.48
N SER A 2 -1.00 -24.43 -28.00
CA SER A 2 -0.48 -23.35 -28.86
C SER A 2 0.91 -22.94 -28.39
N ASP A 3 1.86 -23.26 -29.28
CA ASP A 3 3.10 -22.56 -29.61
C ASP A 3 3.92 -21.90 -28.51
N ARG A 4 4.99 -22.61 -28.12
CA ARG A 4 6.22 -22.01 -27.61
C ARG A 4 7.21 -21.86 -28.77
N MET A 5 7.26 -20.67 -29.35
CA MET A 5 8.30 -20.28 -30.32
C MET A 5 9.47 -19.64 -29.57
N VAL A 6 10.64 -20.24 -29.73
CA VAL A 6 11.98 -19.78 -29.30
C VAL A 6 12.42 -18.58 -30.16
N PRO A 7 13.25 -17.66 -29.63
CA PRO A 7 14.53 -17.46 -30.31
C PRO A 7 15.73 -17.24 -29.36
N THR A 8 16.82 -17.95 -29.64
CA THR A 8 18.22 -17.56 -29.37
C THR A 8 18.79 -16.89 -30.66
N PRO A 9 20.08 -16.51 -30.75
CA PRO A 9 20.75 -15.44 -29.99
C PRO A 9 21.56 -14.48 -30.93
N VAL A 10 22.29 -13.55 -30.31
CA VAL A 10 23.49 -12.82 -30.82
C VAL A 10 23.34 -11.96 -32.08
N ARG A 11 23.55 -10.64 -31.92
CA ARG A 11 24.42 -9.92 -32.86
C ARG A 11 25.09 -8.68 -32.28
N ASP A 12 26.40 -8.81 -32.28
CA ASP A 12 27.48 -7.86 -32.09
C ASP A 12 27.36 -6.60 -32.95
N ARG A 13 27.65 -5.44 -32.37
CA ARG A 13 28.10 -4.24 -33.11
C ARG A 13 29.04 -3.41 -32.23
N LEU A 14 30.31 -3.78 -32.31
CA LEU A 14 31.46 -2.89 -32.51
C LEU A 14 31.12 -1.40 -32.71
N ARG A 15 31.75 -0.54 -31.89
CA ARG A 15 32.30 0.74 -32.35
C ARG A 15 33.55 1.11 -31.53
N ASP A 16 34.66 0.85 -32.19
CA ASP A 16 35.97 1.50 -32.09
C ASP A 16 35.84 3.02 -32.10
N ILE A 17 36.39 3.70 -31.07
CA ILE A 17 36.91 5.07 -31.18
C ILE A 17 38.14 5.22 -30.25
N ARG A 18 39.32 5.28 -30.88
CA ARG A 18 40.47 6.20 -30.63
C ARG A 18 40.94 6.34 -29.18
N GLY A 19 42.22 6.09 -28.87
CA GLY A 19 43.36 6.80 -29.44
C GLY A 19 44.08 7.52 -28.30
N GLY A 20 45.31 7.09 -28.02
CA GLY A 20 46.03 7.44 -26.80
C GLY A 20 46.51 8.88 -26.70
N HIS A 21 46.89 9.23 -25.48
CA HIS A 21 47.96 10.19 -25.19
C HIS A 21 48.51 9.85 -23.81
N MET A 22 49.71 9.28 -23.83
CA MET A 22 50.57 9.09 -22.67
C MET A 22 51.12 10.45 -22.28
N GLN A 23 50.68 11.00 -21.15
CA GLN A 23 51.33 12.15 -20.52
C GLN A 23 51.93 11.71 -19.20
N LEU A 24 53.27 11.59 -19.23
CA LEU A 24 54.13 11.49 -18.07
C LEU A 24 54.22 12.89 -17.42
N PHE A 25 53.53 13.07 -16.30
CA PHE A 25 53.82 14.11 -15.31
C PHE A 25 53.89 13.40 -13.96
N SER A 26 55.10 13.19 -13.45
CA SER A 26 55.79 14.09 -12.53
C SER A 26 55.41 13.83 -11.07
N THR A 27 56.47 13.77 -10.28
CA THR A 27 56.62 13.31 -8.90
C THR A 27 55.56 13.76 -7.89
N ALA A 28 55.13 12.80 -7.06
CA ALA A 28 54.91 12.91 -5.62
C ALA A 28 54.23 14.18 -5.08
N ARG A 29 52.95 14.05 -4.70
CA ARG A 29 52.44 14.78 -3.52
C ARG A 29 51.46 13.91 -2.73
N ALA A 30 52.00 13.23 -1.72
CA ALA A 30 51.22 12.69 -0.63
C ALA A 30 50.37 13.82 -0.02
N SER A 31 49.05 13.79 -0.27
CA SER A 31 48.13 14.74 0.34
C SER A 31 47.07 13.96 1.10
N ARG A 32 47.17 14.11 2.42
CA ARG A 32 46.35 13.55 3.48
C ARG A 32 44.89 13.99 3.26
N ARG A 33 44.11 13.24 2.49
CA ARG A 33 42.68 13.52 2.25
C ARG A 33 41.83 12.24 2.16
N THR A 34 42.15 11.22 2.95
CA THR A 34 41.42 9.94 2.99
C THR A 34 40.64 9.69 4.27
N ALA A 35 40.36 10.73 5.08
CA ALA A 35 39.70 10.57 6.39
C ALA A 35 38.34 11.28 6.53
N ARG A 36 37.74 11.80 5.45
CA ARG A 36 36.48 12.57 5.52
C ARG A 36 35.31 12.03 4.69
N SER A 37 35.51 11.00 3.87
CA SER A 37 34.50 10.57 2.89
C SER A 37 33.78 9.26 3.21
N VAL A 38 34.03 8.63 4.38
CA VAL A 38 33.40 7.34 4.74
C VAL A 38 32.13 7.50 5.59
N VAL A 39 31.83 8.69 6.11
CA VAL A 39 30.68 8.89 7.02
C VAL A 39 29.34 9.10 6.28
N LEU A 40 29.35 9.43 4.99
CA LEU A 40 28.13 9.89 4.29
C LEU A 40 27.30 8.79 3.57
N ALA A 41 27.69 7.51 3.66
CA ALA A 41 27.02 6.44 2.90
C ALA A 41 26.04 5.57 3.72
N ALA A 42 25.89 5.79 5.04
CA ALA A 42 25.18 4.84 5.91
C ALA A 42 23.75 5.26 6.33
N THR A 43 23.22 6.39 5.88
CA THR A 43 21.93 6.93 6.40
C THR A 43 20.70 6.73 5.50
N VAL A 44 20.82 6.07 4.33
CA VAL A 44 19.68 5.88 3.39
C VAL A 44 19.21 4.43 3.38
N MET A 45 18.90 3.87 4.55
CA MET A 45 18.29 2.54 4.70
C MET A 45 17.22 2.54 5.82
N LEU A 46 16.51 3.66 6.01
CA LEU A 46 15.43 3.75 6.99
C LEU A 46 14.08 3.96 6.28
N SER A 47 13.22 2.95 6.43
CA SER A 47 11.77 2.97 6.24
C SER A 47 11.21 2.72 4.83
N MET A 48 11.08 1.42 4.50
CA MET A 48 10.04 0.90 3.60
C MET A 48 8.94 0.14 4.38
N ALA A 49 8.67 0.53 5.63
CA ALA A 49 7.47 0.06 6.32
C ALA A 49 6.26 0.80 5.74
N GLY A 50 5.61 0.18 4.75
CA GLY A 50 4.29 0.61 4.29
C GLY A 50 3.26 0.54 5.43
N PRO A 51 2.08 1.15 5.27
CA PRO A 51 1.03 1.04 6.27
C PRO A 51 0.68 -0.45 6.45
N ALA A 52 0.63 -0.90 7.70
CA ALA A 52 0.06 -2.20 8.01
C ALA A 52 -1.40 -2.18 7.51
N ARG A 53 -1.74 -3.11 6.61
CA ARG A 53 -3.14 -3.32 6.22
C ARG A 53 -3.94 -3.65 7.48
N ALA A 54 -5.14 -3.12 7.59
CA ALA A 54 -6.01 -3.38 8.74
C ALA A 54 -6.56 -4.82 8.71
N ASP A 55 -5.72 -5.83 8.94
CA ASP A 55 -6.17 -7.22 9.02
C ASP A 55 -7.13 -7.40 10.21
N LEU A 56 -8.26 -8.05 9.96
CA LEU A 56 -9.26 -8.38 10.96
C LEU A 56 -8.90 -9.69 11.66
N SER A 57 -9.23 -9.79 12.95
CA SER A 57 -9.27 -11.09 13.62
C SER A 57 -10.39 -11.98 13.02
N ASP A 58 -10.30 -13.29 13.22
CA ASP A 58 -11.36 -14.23 12.79
C ASP A 58 -12.75 -13.85 13.33
N ARG A 59 -12.80 -13.38 14.58
CA ARG A 59 -14.03 -12.86 15.18
C ARG A 59 -14.57 -11.65 14.42
N GLN A 60 -13.72 -10.66 14.14
CA GLN A 60 -14.13 -9.46 13.42
C GLN A 60 -14.57 -9.76 11.98
N MET A 61 -13.89 -10.68 11.31
CA MET A 61 -14.31 -11.15 9.98
C MET A 61 -15.69 -11.81 10.02
N ALA A 62 -15.98 -12.61 11.06
CA ALA A 62 -17.31 -13.18 11.26
C ALA A 62 -18.38 -12.10 11.47
N LEU A 63 -18.07 -11.04 12.23
CA LEU A 63 -18.96 -9.89 12.44
C LEU A 63 -19.22 -9.11 11.13
N VAL A 64 -18.18 -8.85 10.32
CA VAL A 64 -18.33 -8.25 8.99
C VAL A 64 -19.24 -9.09 8.11
N SER A 65 -18.99 -10.40 8.07
CA SER A 65 -19.73 -11.34 7.23
C SER A 65 -21.21 -11.40 7.60
N ALA A 66 -21.51 -11.43 8.90
CA ALA A 66 -22.88 -11.53 9.40
C ALA A 66 -23.69 -10.23 9.25
N ASN A 67 -23.06 -9.06 9.34
CA ASN A 67 -23.77 -7.78 9.50
C ASN A 67 -23.55 -6.79 8.35
N CYS A 68 -22.33 -6.70 7.81
CA CYS A 68 -21.93 -5.60 6.94
C CYS A 68 -22.05 -5.96 5.45
N LEU A 69 -21.70 -7.20 5.06
CA LEU A 69 -21.58 -7.60 3.65
C LEU A 69 -22.92 -7.58 2.90
N GLN A 70 -24.04 -7.75 3.61
CA GLN A 70 -25.38 -7.69 3.00
C GLN A 70 -25.65 -6.38 2.25
N CYS A 71 -25.01 -5.28 2.68
CA CYS A 71 -25.15 -3.96 2.05
C CYS A 71 -23.87 -3.54 1.32
N HIS A 72 -22.71 -3.79 1.90
CA HIS A 72 -21.42 -3.24 1.43
C HIS A 72 -20.66 -4.12 0.43
N ALA A 73 -21.19 -5.30 0.09
CA ALA A 73 -20.65 -6.16 -0.97
C ALA A 73 -21.60 -6.31 -2.17
N ARG A 74 -22.73 -5.59 -2.19
CA ARG A 74 -23.76 -5.70 -3.22
C ARG A 74 -24.06 -4.33 -3.81
N GLU A 75 -24.02 -4.24 -5.14
CA GLU A 75 -24.40 -3.02 -5.85
C GLU A 75 -25.88 -2.67 -5.62
N ARG A 76 -26.23 -1.40 -5.88
CA ARG A 76 -27.62 -0.87 -5.87
C ARG A 76 -28.31 -0.85 -4.50
N THR A 77 -27.58 -1.08 -3.41
CA THR A 77 -28.05 -0.85 -2.03
C THR A 77 -27.91 0.63 -1.60
N GLY A 78 -27.06 1.38 -2.30
CA GLY A 78 -26.68 2.75 -1.94
C GLY A 78 -25.56 2.83 -0.88
N ALA A 79 -25.12 1.70 -0.34
CA ALA A 79 -23.99 1.62 0.58
C ALA A 79 -22.64 1.72 -0.19
N PRO A 80 -21.58 2.29 0.42
CA PRO A 80 -20.25 2.30 -0.19
C PRO A 80 -19.70 0.87 -0.31
N LEU A 81 -19.29 0.46 -1.51
CA LEU A 81 -18.80 -0.90 -1.73
C LEU A 81 -17.36 -1.05 -1.24
N ILE A 82 -17.07 -2.13 -0.51
CA ILE A 82 -15.73 -2.39 0.08
C ILE A 82 -14.63 -2.33 -0.99
N ALA A 83 -14.83 -3.02 -2.11
CA ALA A 83 -13.87 -3.07 -3.22
C ALA A 83 -13.92 -1.85 -4.17
N GLN A 84 -14.56 -0.75 -3.78
CA GLN A 84 -14.75 0.44 -4.61
C GLN A 84 -14.15 1.68 -3.93
N PRO A 85 -12.85 1.98 -4.12
CA PRO A 85 -12.16 3.07 -3.41
C PRO A 85 -12.79 4.46 -3.60
N SER A 86 -13.46 4.69 -4.74
CA SER A 86 -14.15 5.95 -5.03
C SER A 86 -15.27 6.26 -4.03
N ASP A 87 -15.93 5.24 -3.48
CA ASP A 87 -17.04 5.40 -2.54
C ASP A 87 -16.56 5.87 -1.16
N TRP A 88 -15.32 5.50 -0.83
CA TRP A 88 -14.69 5.74 0.47
C TRP A 88 -13.90 7.04 0.54
N LYS A 89 -13.42 7.58 -0.59
CA LYS A 89 -12.56 8.79 -0.62
C LYS A 89 -13.09 9.96 0.24
N LYS A 90 -14.36 10.33 0.10
CA LYS A 90 -14.95 11.43 0.90
C LYS A 90 -15.18 11.05 2.36
N ARG A 91 -15.38 9.77 2.67
CA ARG A 91 -15.66 9.26 4.02
C ARG A 91 -14.38 9.22 4.83
N VAL A 92 -13.32 8.66 4.25
CA VAL A 92 -11.98 8.65 4.83
C VAL A 92 -11.48 10.09 5.06
N ALA A 93 -11.73 11.01 4.12
CA ALA A 93 -11.40 12.43 4.29
C ALA A 93 -12.14 13.12 5.44
N ALA A 94 -13.30 12.60 5.87
CA ALA A 94 -14.02 13.10 7.05
C ALA A 94 -13.42 12.60 8.37
N GLY A 95 -12.54 11.60 8.33
CA GLY A 95 -11.85 11.02 9.48
C GLY A 95 -12.59 9.85 10.13
N GLU A 96 -11.85 9.04 10.88
CA GLU A 96 -12.34 7.82 11.53
C GLU A 96 -13.47 8.10 12.53
N GLU A 97 -13.32 9.13 13.38
CA GLU A 97 -14.34 9.49 14.38
C GLU A 97 -15.71 9.83 13.75
N ALA A 98 -15.69 10.53 12.61
CA ALA A 98 -16.93 10.86 11.91
C ALA A 98 -17.58 9.61 11.31
N MET A 99 -16.77 8.68 10.78
CA MET A 99 -17.28 7.40 10.27
C MET A 99 -17.84 6.54 11.39
N LEU A 100 -17.12 6.40 12.50
CA LEU A 100 -17.56 5.63 13.65
C LEU A 100 -18.88 6.17 14.21
N ARG A 101 -19.00 7.49 14.40
CA ARG A 101 -20.25 8.11 14.87
C ARG A 101 -21.44 7.74 13.97
N HIS A 102 -21.29 7.88 12.65
CA HIS A 102 -22.35 7.48 11.72
C HIS A 102 -22.62 5.97 11.73
N VAL A 103 -21.63 5.13 12.04
CA VAL A 103 -21.82 3.69 12.22
C VAL A 103 -22.63 3.38 13.45
N ILE A 104 -22.30 3.98 14.59
CA ILE A 104 -23.02 3.78 15.85
C ILE A 104 -24.45 4.31 15.74
N GLU A 105 -24.63 5.54 15.25
CA GLU A 105 -25.93 6.21 15.19
C GLU A 105 -26.82 5.74 14.03
N GLY A 106 -26.22 5.19 12.97
CA GLY A 106 -26.88 4.93 11.70
C GLY A 106 -26.96 6.19 10.82
N LEU A 107 -26.99 5.99 9.50
CA LEU A 107 -27.04 7.09 8.53
C LEU A 107 -27.60 6.64 7.18
N ARG A 108 -28.59 7.36 6.64
CA ARG A 108 -29.08 7.23 5.25
C ARG A 108 -29.39 5.79 4.84
N GLY A 109 -30.13 5.07 5.70
CA GLY A 109 -30.52 3.67 5.47
C GLY A 109 -29.55 2.64 6.06
N MET A 110 -28.36 3.05 6.51
CA MET A 110 -27.51 2.21 7.34
C MET A 110 -28.07 2.20 8.77
N PRO A 111 -28.41 1.03 9.33
CA PRO A 111 -28.98 0.90 10.67
C PRO A 111 -27.92 1.21 11.76
N PRO A 112 -28.35 1.58 12.99
CA PRO A 112 -27.46 1.75 14.13
C PRO A 112 -26.55 0.53 14.35
N SER A 113 -25.27 0.77 14.58
CA SER A 113 -24.19 -0.21 14.67
C SER A 113 -24.12 -1.21 13.49
N GLY A 114 -24.70 -0.88 12.33
CA GLY A 114 -24.76 -1.80 11.19
C GLY A 114 -25.54 -3.10 11.48
N TYR A 115 -26.53 -3.07 12.38
CA TYR A 115 -27.20 -4.24 12.98
C TYR A 115 -26.33 -5.15 13.85
N CYS A 116 -25.07 -4.78 14.10
CA CYS A 116 -24.19 -5.61 14.93
C CYS A 116 -24.41 -5.35 16.42
N GLY A 117 -25.32 -6.10 17.04
CA GLY A 117 -25.56 -6.06 18.49
C GLY A 117 -24.42 -6.65 19.35
N ALA A 118 -23.48 -7.38 18.73
CA ALA A 118 -22.34 -8.00 19.40
C ALA A 118 -21.02 -7.22 19.24
N CYS A 119 -21.03 -6.12 18.48
CA CYS A 119 -19.84 -5.32 18.23
C CYS A 119 -19.60 -4.33 19.35
N ASP A 120 -18.35 -4.21 19.78
CA ASP A 120 -17.88 -3.07 20.55
C ASP A 120 -17.23 -2.02 19.63
N GLU A 121 -16.81 -0.89 20.21
CA GLU A 121 -16.17 0.18 19.44
C GLU A 121 -14.88 -0.26 18.76
N THR A 122 -14.11 -1.16 19.38
CA THR A 122 -12.85 -1.66 18.81
C THR A 122 -13.13 -2.48 17.56
N ASP A 123 -14.13 -3.34 17.60
CA ASP A 123 -14.63 -4.09 16.45
C ASP A 123 -15.08 -3.14 15.34
N LEU A 124 -15.94 -2.16 15.67
CA LEU A 124 -16.46 -1.20 14.67
C LEU A 124 -15.34 -0.42 13.98
N ARG A 125 -14.36 0.08 14.74
CA ARG A 125 -13.21 0.81 14.17
C ARG A 125 -12.35 -0.05 13.26
N ALA A 126 -12.05 -1.28 13.68
CA ALA A 126 -11.27 -2.21 12.86
C ALA A 126 -11.99 -2.51 11.54
N MET A 127 -13.29 -2.79 11.60
CA MET A 127 -14.10 -3.07 10.42
C MET A 127 -14.23 -1.85 9.50
N ILE A 128 -14.43 -0.64 10.04
CA ILE A 128 -14.46 0.60 9.24
C ILE A 128 -13.18 0.77 8.44
N ARG A 129 -12.01 0.63 9.09
CA ARG A 129 -10.71 0.72 8.41
C ARG A 129 -10.60 -0.32 7.31
N TRP A 130 -10.81 -1.59 7.66
CA TRP A 130 -10.73 -2.71 6.72
C TRP A 130 -11.64 -2.50 5.49
N MET A 131 -12.90 -2.10 5.70
CA MET A 131 -13.85 -1.86 4.60
C MET A 131 -13.44 -0.67 3.73
N SER A 132 -12.87 0.38 4.34
CA SER A 132 -12.48 1.61 3.64
C SER A 132 -11.19 1.49 2.82
N GLU A 133 -10.37 0.48 3.12
CA GLU A 133 -9.08 0.22 2.49
C GLU A 133 -9.17 -0.79 1.33
N GLY A 134 -10.36 -1.31 1.02
CA GLY A 134 -10.54 -2.30 -0.05
C GLY A 134 -10.87 -3.71 0.43
N GLY A 135 -10.93 -3.93 1.75
CA GLY A 135 -11.00 -5.26 2.34
C GLY A 135 -9.63 -5.94 2.37
N ALA A 136 -9.62 -7.22 2.75
CA ALA A 136 -8.43 -8.06 2.61
C ALA A 136 -8.24 -8.22 1.10
N ASP A 137 -7.31 -7.48 0.52
CA ASP A 137 -6.91 -7.62 -0.88
C ASP A 137 -6.65 -9.10 -1.20
N LYS A 138 -7.67 -9.84 -1.68
CA LYS A 138 -7.71 -11.06 -2.54
C LYS A 138 -9.06 -11.78 -2.41
#